data_AF-A0A0S8FTD1-F1
#
_entry.id   AF-A0A0S8FTD1-F1
#
_cell.length_a   1.000
_cell.length_b   1.000
_cell.length_c   1.000
_cell.angle_alpha   90.00
_cell.angle_beta   90.00
_cell.angle_gamma   90.00
#
_symmetry.space_group_name_H-M   'P 1'
#
loop_
_entity.id
_entity.type
_entity.pdbx_description
1 polymer ?
#
loop_
_entity_poly.entity_id
_entity_poly.type
_entity_poly.pdbx_seq_one_letter_code
_entity_poly.pdbx_strand_id
1 'polypeptide(L)'
;MKRSEEGRVEELSRLVGGRFKLTTLIQKQARDYYVGGRAFMPSVRNFDELFNYILDEIEQGKVELLLPDEVEAQKALEEQEAAEP
;
A
#
# COMPACT_ATOMS: atom_id res chain seq x y z
N MET A 1 8.62 -16.70 17.83
CA MET A 1 9.56 -16.80 16.69
C MET A 1 9.49 -15.50 15.93
N LYS A 2 10.60 -14.74 15.78
CA LYS A 2 10.61 -13.62 14.82
C LYS A 2 10.47 -14.26 13.42
N ARG A 3 9.38 -13.95 12.70
CA ARG A 3 9.27 -14.28 11.27
C ARG A 3 10.48 -13.65 10.57
N SER A 4 11.16 -14.38 9.70
CA SER A 4 12.10 -13.73 8.77
C SER A 4 11.30 -12.87 7.79
N GLU A 5 11.84 -11.71 7.42
CA GLU A 5 11.20 -10.82 6.42
C GLU A 5 10.94 -11.57 5.12
N GLU A 6 11.86 -12.44 4.69
CA GLU A 6 11.70 -13.28 3.51
C GLU A 6 10.48 -14.21 3.60
N GLY A 7 10.28 -14.86 4.76
CA GLY A 7 9.16 -15.77 4.97
C GLY A 7 7.82 -15.02 4.95
N ARG A 8 7.79 -13.81 5.52
CA ARG A 8 6.63 -12.92 5.48
C ARG A 8 6.28 -12.53 4.04
N VAL A 9 7.27 -12.11 3.25
CA VAL A 9 7.09 -11.75 1.83
C VAL A 9 6.56 -12.94 1.03
N GLU A 10 7.06 -14.15 1.28
CA GLU A 10 6.61 -15.35 0.58
C GLU A 10 5.14 -15.68 0.89
N GLU A 11 4.72 -15.61 2.15
CA GLU A 11 3.33 -15.80 2.55
C GLU A 11 2.39 -14.74 1.96
N LEU A 12 2.76 -13.45 2.07
CA LEU A 12 1.98 -12.37 1.48
C LEU A 12 1.88 -12.53 -0.03
N SER A 13 2.96 -12.96 -0.69
CA SER A 13 2.93 -13.22 -2.12
C SER A 13 1.93 -14.32 -2.49
N ARG A 14 1.79 -15.37 -1.67
CA ARG A 14 0.77 -16.41 -1.89
C ARG A 14 -0.63 -15.87 -1.66
N LEU A 15 -0.82 -15.04 -0.64
CA LEU A 15 -2.12 -14.45 -0.29
C LEU A 15 -2.65 -13.51 -1.39
N VAL A 16 -1.80 -12.64 -1.93
CA VAL A 16 -2.24 -11.64 -2.91
C VAL A 16 -2.29 -12.14 -4.35
N GLY A 17 -1.79 -13.36 -4.62
CA GLY A 17 -1.83 -13.98 -5.95
C GLY A 17 -0.52 -13.91 -6.75
N GLY A 18 0.61 -13.75 -6.07
CA GLY A 18 1.96 -13.88 -6.62
C GLY A 18 2.89 -12.74 -6.25
N ARG A 19 4.20 -12.95 -6.47
CA ARG A 19 5.25 -11.94 -6.19
C ARG A 19 5.07 -10.67 -7.02
N PHE A 20 4.66 -10.81 -8.28
CA PHE A 20 4.42 -9.66 -9.15
C PHE A 20 3.35 -8.72 -8.58
N LYS A 21 2.18 -9.28 -8.23
CA LYS A 21 1.08 -8.50 -7.65
C LYS A 21 1.45 -7.88 -6.30
N LEU A 22 2.20 -8.61 -5.47
CA LEU A 22 2.76 -8.05 -4.23
C LEU A 22 3.68 -6.85 -4.49
N THR A 23 4.60 -6.96 -5.44
CA THR A 23 5.48 -5.84 -5.83
C THR A 23 4.69 -4.64 -6.34
N THR A 24 3.66 -4.86 -7.16
CA THR A 24 2.81 -3.77 -7.67
C THR A 24 2.06 -3.06 -6.54
N LEU A 25 1.49 -3.81 -5.58
CA LEU A 25 0.83 -3.25 -4.40
C LEU A 25 1.80 -2.39 -3.58
N ILE A 26 3.02 -2.90 -3.35
CA ILE A 26 4.05 -2.18 -2.60
C ILE A 26 4.43 -0.88 -3.30
N GLN A 27 4.65 -0.93 -4.62
CA GLN A 27 5.02 0.25 -5.40
C GLN A 27 3.90 1.30 -5.43
N LYS A 28 2.64 0.86 -5.58
CA LYS A 28 1.47 1.74 -5.50
C LYS A 28 1.45 2.47 -4.16
N GLN A 29 1.44 1.72 -3.06
CA GLN A 29 1.32 2.29 -1.72
C GLN A 29 2.53 3.18 -1.35
N ALA A 30 3.74 2.78 -1.75
CA ALA A 30 4.93 3.60 -1.56
C ALA A 30 4.81 4.94 -2.31
N ARG A 31 4.27 4.96 -3.53
CA ARG A 31 4.04 6.19 -4.29
C ARG A 31 3.03 7.09 -3.59
N ASP A 32 1.95 6.52 -3.06
CA ASP A 32 0.90 7.25 -2.34
C ASP A 32 1.46 7.91 -1.07
N TYR A 33 2.42 7.26 -0.41
CA TYR A 33 3.16 7.87 0.70
C TYR A 33 4.22 8.89 0.29
N TYR A 34 4.67 8.91 -0.97
CA TYR A 34 5.76 9.75 -1.48
C TYR A 34 5.28 10.85 -2.46
N VAL A 35 4.08 11.38 -2.31
CA VAL A 35 3.57 12.46 -3.16
C VAL A 35 4.45 13.72 -3.04
N GLY A 36 5.08 14.13 -4.15
CA GLY A 36 5.92 15.33 -4.21
C GLY A 36 7.31 15.21 -3.56
N GLY A 37 7.79 13.99 -3.28
CA GLY A 37 9.14 13.75 -2.75
C GLY A 37 9.29 13.92 -1.24
N ARG A 38 8.18 14.09 -0.50
CA ARG A 38 8.13 13.98 0.97
C ARG A 38 7.33 12.76 1.38
N ALA A 39 7.81 12.03 2.37
CA ALA A 39 7.02 10.99 3.03
C ALA A 39 5.88 11.66 3.80
N PHE A 40 4.63 11.31 3.50
CA PHE A 40 3.45 11.84 4.20
C PHE A 40 3.24 11.19 5.57
N MET A 41 4.03 10.16 5.90
CA MET A 41 3.99 9.49 7.20
C MET A 41 4.96 10.15 8.20
N PRO A 42 4.45 10.82 9.26
CA PRO A 42 5.28 11.50 10.25
C PRO A 42 6.11 10.56 11.13
N SER A 43 5.76 9.27 11.20
CA SER A 43 6.41 8.27 12.07
C SER A 43 7.46 7.40 11.37
N VAL A 44 7.59 7.49 10.05
CA VAL A 44 8.48 6.63 9.25
C VAL A 44 9.79 7.35 8.97
N ARG A 45 10.90 6.79 9.44
CA ARG A 45 12.23 7.43 9.39
C ARG A 45 13.05 7.03 8.17
N ASN A 46 12.76 5.88 7.59
CA ASN A 46 13.51 5.30 6.47
C ASN A 46 12.60 4.41 5.60
N PHE A 47 13.15 3.94 4.48
CA PHE A 47 12.43 3.11 3.53
C PHE A 47 12.09 1.71 4.07
N ASP A 48 12.92 1.14 4.96
CA ASP A 48 12.67 -0.20 5.54
C ASP A 48 11.45 -0.19 6.49
N GLU A 49 11.30 0.88 7.27
CA GLU A 49 10.11 1.12 8.10
C GLU A 49 8.87 1.33 7.23
N LEU A 50 8.99 2.09 6.13
CA LEU A 50 7.90 2.26 5.17
C LEU A 50 7.49 0.93 4.55
N PHE A 51 8.48 0.14 4.13
CA PHE A 51 8.27 -1.15 3.51
C PHE A 51 7.53 -2.09 4.46
N ASN A 52 7.98 -2.20 5.71
CA ASN A 52 7.31 -3.01 6.72
C ASN A 52 5.89 -2.53 7.01
N TYR A 53 5.68 -1.22 7.05
CA TYR A 53 4.35 -0.65 7.22
C TYR A 53 3.41 -1.02 6.07
N ILE A 54 3.88 -0.89 4.82
CA ILE A 54 3.10 -1.29 3.63
C ILE A 54 2.77 -2.79 3.67
N LEU A 55 3.69 -3.65 4.10
CA LEU A 55 3.40 -5.08 4.27
C LEU A 55 2.30 -5.32 5.31
N ASP A 56 2.27 -4.56 6.41
CA ASP A 56 1.20 -4.63 7.41
C ASP A 56 -0.15 -4.23 6.81
N GLU A 57 -0.20 -3.20 5.97
CA GLU A 57 -1.43 -2.76 5.30
C GLU A 57 -1.94 -3.78 4.28
N ILE A 58 -1.04 -4.40 3.52
CA ILE A 58 -1.38 -5.47 2.58
C ILE A 58 -1.91 -6.68 3.34
N GLU A 59 -1.29 -7.05 4.47
CA GLU A 59 -1.75 -8.15 5.34
C GLU A 59 -3.16 -7.88 5.92
N GLN A 60 -3.47 -6.61 6.20
CA GLN A 60 -4.78 -6.16 6.68
C GLN A 60 -5.82 -5.99 5.57
N GLY A 61 -5.45 -6.19 4.29
CA GLY A 61 -6.35 -6.00 3.15
C GLY A 61 -6.71 -4.53 2.89
N LYS A 62 -5.90 -3.58 3.38
CA LYS A 62 -6.13 -2.14 3.18
C LYS A 62 -5.62 -1.63 1.82
N VAL A 63 -4.75 -2.40 1.16
CA VAL A 63 -4.17 -2.04 -0.12
C VAL A 63 -4.73 -2.96 -1.20
N GLU A 64 -5.49 -2.38 -2.13
CA GLU A 64 -6.05 -3.10 -3.26
C GLU A 64 -5.56 -2.51 -4.59
N LEU A 65 -5.42 -3.39 -5.59
CA LEU A 65 -5.27 -2.98 -6.99
C LEU A 65 -6.67 -2.80 -7.56
N LEU A 66 -7.10 -1.55 -7.64
CA LEU A 66 -8.35 -1.19 -8.27
C LEU A 66 -8.21 -1.28 -9.80
N LEU A 67 -9.27 -1.76 -10.45
CA LEU A 67 -9.44 -1.65 -11.88
C LEU A 67 -9.57 -0.17 -12.28
N PRO A 68 -9.26 0.21 -13.54
CA PRO A 68 -9.35 1.61 -13.98
C PRO A 68 -10.71 2.27 -13.66
N ASP A 69 -11.80 1.53 -13.85
CA ASP A 69 -13.16 2.01 -13.59
C ASP A 69 -13.42 2.26 -12.09
N GLU A 70 -12.81 1.43 -11.22
CA GLU A 70 -12.90 1.58 -9.77
C GLU A 70 -12.05 2.75 -9.25
N VAL A 71 -10.94 3.07 -9.94
CA VAL A 71 -10.10 4.24 -9.63
C VAL A 71 -10.86 5.54 -9.91
N GLU A 72 -11.62 5.62 -11.01
CA GLU A 72 -12.45 6.79 -11.31
C GLU A 72 -13.58 6.96 -10.29
N ALA A 73 -14.23 5.86 -9.90
CA ALA A 73 -15.25 5.87 -8.86
C ALA A 73 -14.71 6.32 -7.49
N GLN A 74 -13.51 5.85 -7.11
CA GLN A 74 -12.89 6.24 -5.85
C GLN A 74 -12.52 7.73 -5.82
N LYS A 75 -11.95 8.27 -6.90
CA LYS A 75 -11.67 9.72 -7.01
C LYS A 75 -12.93 10.56 -6.92
N ALA A 76 -14.01 10.13 -7.59
CA ALA A 76 -15.28 10.83 -7.54
C ALA A 76 -15.90 10.86 -6.13
N LEU A 77 -15.65 9.83 -5.31
CA LEU A 77 -16.06 9.77 -3.90
C LEU A 77 -15.18 10.67 -3.01
N GLU A 78 -13.85 10.62 -3.18
CA GLU A 78 -12.92 11.48 -2.44
C GLU A 78 -13.15 12.97 -2.73
N GLU A 79 -13.46 13.32 -3.98
CA GLU A 79 -13.80 14.70 -4.38
C GLU A 79 -15.13 15.17 -3.78
N GLN A 80 -16.09 14.26 -3.55
CA GLN A 80 -17.36 14.56 -2.89
C GLN A 80 -17.19 14.73 -1.37
N GLU A 81 -16.42 13.86 -0.71
CA GLU A 81 -16.14 13.96 0.73
C GLU A 81 -15.28 15.19 1.05
N ALA A 82 -14.34 15.57 0.19
CA ALA A 82 -13.56 16.81 0.36
C ALA A 82 -14.40 18.09 0.15
N ALA A 83 -15.58 17.98 -0.46
CA ALA A 83 -16.48 19.10 -0.73
C ALA A 83 -17.55 19.34 0.37
N GLU A 84 -17.71 18.42 1.33
CA GLU A 84 -18.54 18.63 2.53
C GLU A 84 -17.66 18.94 3.76
N PRO A 85 -17.63 20.21 4.24
CA PRO A 85 -16.87 20.61 5.43
C PRO A 85 -17.58 20.32 6.77
#